data_AF-A0A3N9TDZ3-F1
#
_entry.id   AF-A0A3N9TDZ3-F1
#
_cell.length_a   1.000
_cell.length_b   1.000
_cell.length_c   1.000
_cell.angle_alpha   90.00
_cell.angle_beta   90.00
_cell.angle_gamma   90.00
#
_symmetry.space_group_name_H-M   'P 1'
#
loop_
_entity.id
_entity.type
_entity.pdbx_description
1 polymer ?
#
loop_
_entity_poly.entity_id
_entity_poly.type
_entity_poly.pdbx_seq_one_letter_code
_entity_poly.pdbx_strand_id
1 'polypeptide(L)'
;MSKYSNSKELEGLTLGKYTEYSTSYDASLLQPVPRKLNRDDINVTEPLPFLGSDVWTLYELSWLNSKGLPQVAVGYVTIPATSANLIESKSFKLYLNSFNQTKFASWEEVHDTLVTDLSNCAGEAVSVEIHSVDDFTHQRIVSMEGTCLDDQDIEVNHYQFDDTLLRNSTVDINVQETVHSHLLKSNCLITNQPDWGSVEITYEGKKINHEALLRYIVSFREHNEFHEQCVERIFTDIMRYCSPEKLTVYARYTRRGGLDINPFRSTESATPSNWLRMARQ
;
A
#
# COMPACT_ATOMS: atom_id res chain seq x y z
N MET A 1 -11.04 10.50 -19.26
CA MET A 1 -11.51 9.11 -19.39
C MET A 1 -10.42 8.23 -18.82
N SER A 2 -10.72 7.44 -17.79
CA SER A 2 -9.72 6.64 -17.07
C SER A 2 -9.15 5.56 -18.02
N LYS A 3 -7.82 5.33 -18.06
CA LYS A 3 -7.20 4.25 -18.86
C LYS A 3 -7.79 2.86 -18.56
N TYR A 4 -8.46 2.73 -17.41
CA TYR A 4 -9.17 1.54 -16.94
C TYR A 4 -10.47 1.29 -17.71
N SER A 5 -11.06 2.29 -18.37
CA SER A 5 -12.33 2.10 -19.08
C SER A 5 -12.18 1.37 -20.41
N ASN A 6 -10.97 1.26 -20.98
CA ASN A 6 -10.70 0.65 -22.30
C ASN A 6 -9.49 -0.32 -22.33
N SER A 7 -8.91 -0.67 -21.18
CA SER A 7 -7.78 -1.62 -21.12
C SER A 7 -8.31 -3.06 -21.15
N LYS A 8 -7.85 -3.85 -22.12
CA LYS A 8 -8.22 -5.26 -22.29
C LYS A 8 -7.84 -6.10 -21.07
N GLU A 9 -6.79 -5.70 -20.38
CA GLU A 9 -6.28 -6.32 -19.16
C GLU A 9 -7.27 -6.17 -17.98
N LEU A 10 -8.23 -5.24 -18.08
CA LEU A 10 -9.21 -4.94 -17.04
C LEU A 10 -10.66 -5.25 -17.44
N GLU A 11 -10.91 -5.67 -18.69
CA GLU A 11 -12.25 -5.98 -19.23
C GLU A 11 -12.98 -7.10 -18.46
N GLY A 12 -12.23 -7.96 -17.75
CA GLY A 12 -12.77 -9.03 -16.89
C GLY A 12 -13.00 -8.65 -15.42
N LEU A 13 -12.54 -7.48 -14.97
CA LEU A 13 -12.62 -7.09 -13.56
C LEU A 13 -13.99 -6.52 -13.21
N THR A 14 -14.49 -6.84 -12.02
CA THR A 14 -15.79 -6.34 -11.51
C THR A 14 -15.68 -5.00 -10.79
N LEU A 15 -14.79 -4.14 -11.29
CA LEU A 15 -14.55 -2.81 -10.76
C LEU A 15 -15.83 -1.96 -10.87
N GLY A 16 -16.30 -1.41 -9.75
CA GLY A 16 -17.49 -0.52 -9.71
C GLY A 16 -18.87 -1.20 -9.87
N LYS A 17 -18.96 -2.54 -9.96
CA LYS A 17 -20.24 -3.26 -10.11
C LYS A 17 -20.86 -3.67 -8.76
N TYR A 18 -22.19 -3.88 -8.74
CA TYR A 18 -22.91 -4.49 -7.61
C TYR A 18 -22.36 -5.90 -7.33
N THR A 19 -22.26 -6.29 -6.07
CA THR A 19 -21.64 -7.56 -5.67
C THR A 19 -22.53 -8.27 -4.66
N GLU A 20 -22.86 -9.53 -4.93
CA GLU A 20 -23.49 -10.42 -3.96
C GLU A 20 -22.42 -11.04 -3.04
N TYR A 21 -22.77 -11.24 -1.77
CA TYR A 21 -21.89 -11.85 -0.79
C TYR A 21 -22.00 -13.38 -0.89
N SER A 22 -20.87 -14.07 -1.11
CA SER A 22 -20.82 -15.52 -1.07
C SER A 22 -21.00 -16.04 0.37
N THR A 23 -21.76 -17.12 0.54
CA THR A 23 -21.90 -17.83 1.81
C THR A 23 -20.94 -19.02 1.94
N SER A 24 -20.06 -19.22 0.96
CA SER A 24 -19.06 -20.29 0.95
C SER A 24 -17.73 -19.75 0.42
N TYR A 25 -16.64 -20.35 0.89
CA TYR A 25 -15.29 -20.04 0.44
C TYR A 25 -15.18 -20.06 -1.08
N ASP A 26 -14.53 -19.02 -1.64
CA ASP A 26 -14.37 -18.85 -3.08
C ASP A 26 -13.10 -18.05 -3.42
N ALA A 27 -12.02 -18.76 -3.76
CA ALA A 27 -10.76 -18.17 -4.22
C ALA A 27 -10.87 -17.45 -5.58
N SER A 28 -11.88 -17.76 -6.40
CA SER A 28 -12.04 -17.14 -7.72
C SER A 28 -12.43 -15.66 -7.65
N LEU A 29 -12.80 -15.18 -6.46
CA LEU A 29 -13.10 -13.78 -6.19
C LEU A 29 -11.85 -12.89 -6.25
N LEU A 30 -10.65 -13.43 -6.04
CA LEU A 30 -9.41 -12.66 -6.07
C LEU A 30 -9.12 -12.15 -7.49
N GLN A 31 -8.88 -10.84 -7.60
CA GLN A 31 -8.60 -10.18 -8.87
C GLN A 31 -7.17 -9.66 -8.90
N PRO A 32 -6.29 -10.27 -9.72
CA PRO A 32 -4.94 -9.76 -9.92
C PRO A 32 -4.98 -8.50 -10.80
N VAL A 33 -4.14 -7.52 -10.47
CA VAL A 33 -3.87 -6.36 -11.31
C VAL A 33 -2.39 -6.36 -11.65
N PRO A 34 -2.00 -6.47 -12.94
CA PRO A 34 -0.59 -6.48 -13.33
C PRO A 34 0.12 -5.20 -12.91
N ARG A 35 1.22 -5.31 -12.15
CA ARG A 35 2.01 -4.13 -11.71
C ARG A 35 2.53 -3.33 -12.91
N LYS A 36 2.84 -4.03 -14.00
CA LYS A 36 3.30 -3.46 -15.26
C LYS A 36 2.40 -2.34 -15.77
N LEU A 37 1.08 -2.47 -15.63
CA LEU A 37 0.11 -1.45 -16.10
C LEU A 37 0.32 -0.08 -15.43
N ASN A 38 0.75 -0.08 -14.17
CA ASN A 38 1.00 1.14 -13.39
C ASN A 38 2.44 1.60 -13.51
N ARG A 39 3.39 0.66 -13.62
CA ARG A 39 4.82 0.91 -13.79
C ARG A 39 5.16 1.57 -15.13
N ASP A 40 4.48 1.15 -16.20
CA ASP A 40 4.68 1.73 -17.54
C ASP A 40 4.36 3.25 -17.53
N ASP A 41 3.32 3.69 -16.80
CA ASP A 41 2.94 5.10 -16.69
C ASP A 41 3.95 5.97 -15.93
N ILE A 42 4.75 5.37 -15.05
CA ILE A 42 5.78 6.05 -14.26
C ILE A 42 7.19 5.73 -14.74
N ASN A 43 7.30 5.11 -15.93
CA ASN A 43 8.55 4.71 -16.57
C ASN A 43 9.44 3.83 -15.67
N VAL A 44 8.82 3.00 -14.82
CA VAL A 44 9.55 1.96 -14.08
C VAL A 44 9.77 0.78 -15.02
N THR A 45 11.04 0.47 -15.29
CA THR A 45 11.47 -0.64 -16.15
C THR A 45 12.20 -1.71 -15.38
N GLU A 46 12.39 -2.87 -15.99
CA GLU A 46 13.27 -3.92 -15.46
C GLU A 46 14.76 -3.64 -15.80
N PRO A 47 15.72 -3.97 -14.90
CA PRO A 47 15.49 -4.42 -13.53
C PRO A 47 14.87 -3.30 -12.67
N LEU A 48 13.98 -3.66 -11.75
CA LEU A 48 13.30 -2.70 -10.88
C LEU A 48 14.30 -1.78 -10.14
N PRO A 49 14.03 -0.47 -10.04
CA PRO A 49 14.91 0.48 -9.36
C PRO A 49 14.82 0.39 -7.83
N PHE A 50 13.99 -0.52 -7.30
CA PHE A 50 13.73 -0.71 -5.88
C PHE A 50 13.52 -2.18 -5.55
N LEU A 51 13.78 -2.51 -4.29
CA LEU A 51 13.30 -3.67 -3.57
C LEU A 51 12.07 -3.26 -2.73
N GLY A 52 11.35 -4.24 -2.18
CA GLY A 52 10.32 -3.97 -1.17
C GLY A 52 9.12 -4.88 -1.24
N SER A 53 8.03 -4.45 -0.62
CA SER A 53 6.79 -5.21 -0.50
C SER A 53 5.58 -4.31 -0.29
N ASP A 54 4.39 -4.85 -0.52
CA ASP A 54 3.12 -4.27 -0.07
C ASP A 54 2.64 -5.04 1.15
N VAL A 55 2.48 -4.31 2.25
CA VAL A 55 2.10 -4.89 3.53
C VAL A 55 0.65 -4.58 3.80
N TRP A 56 -0.18 -5.59 3.99
CA TRP A 56 -1.59 -5.45 4.24
C TRP A 56 -1.94 -5.83 5.66
N THR A 57 -2.87 -5.07 6.26
CA THR A 57 -3.53 -5.48 7.51
C THR A 57 -4.98 -5.87 7.23
N LEU A 58 -5.36 -7.08 7.61
CA LEU A 58 -6.69 -7.65 7.46
C LEU A 58 -7.42 -7.57 8.81
N TYR A 59 -8.15 -6.49 9.05
CA TYR A 59 -8.76 -6.25 10.37
C TYR A 59 -10.04 -7.03 10.62
N GLU A 60 -10.69 -7.52 9.56
CA GLU A 60 -12.01 -8.16 9.60
C GLU A 60 -11.94 -9.64 9.22
N LEU A 61 -10.83 -10.33 9.51
CA LEU A 61 -10.67 -11.75 9.21
C LEU A 61 -11.52 -12.60 10.17
N SER A 62 -12.46 -13.38 9.63
CA SER A 62 -13.39 -14.20 10.40
C SER A 62 -13.79 -15.48 9.63
N TRP A 63 -14.02 -16.57 10.36
CA TRP A 63 -14.45 -17.85 9.80
C TRP A 63 -15.18 -18.70 10.85
N LEU A 64 -15.62 -19.91 10.51
CA LEU A 64 -16.18 -20.87 11.47
C LEU A 64 -15.17 -21.98 11.77
N ASN A 65 -15.03 -22.38 13.04
CA ASN A 65 -14.29 -23.60 13.34
C ASN A 65 -15.06 -24.87 12.90
N SER A 66 -14.46 -26.05 13.05
CA SER A 66 -15.06 -27.34 12.67
C SER A 66 -16.45 -27.61 13.29
N LYS A 67 -16.75 -26.98 14.44
CA LYS A 67 -18.04 -27.09 15.14
C LYS A 67 -19.04 -25.99 14.76
N GLY A 68 -18.66 -25.05 13.89
CA GLY A 68 -19.52 -23.95 13.46
C GLY A 68 -19.52 -22.73 14.39
N LEU A 69 -18.59 -22.66 15.35
CA LEU A 69 -18.45 -21.47 16.19
C LEU A 69 -17.59 -20.44 15.46
N PRO A 70 -18.04 -19.17 15.33
CA PRO A 70 -17.25 -18.11 14.71
C PRO A 70 -15.91 -17.90 15.41
N GLN A 71 -14.89 -17.58 14.62
CA GLN A 71 -13.52 -17.25 15.00
C GLN A 71 -13.19 -15.89 14.39
N VAL A 72 -12.38 -15.09 15.08
CA VAL A 72 -11.94 -13.77 14.61
C VAL A 72 -10.44 -13.62 14.82
N ALA A 73 -9.79 -12.91 13.90
CA ALA A 73 -8.35 -12.67 13.94
C ALA A 73 -8.00 -11.35 13.23
N VAL A 74 -6.77 -10.91 13.38
CA VAL A 74 -6.14 -9.90 12.52
C VAL A 74 -5.07 -10.59 11.69
N GLY A 75 -5.12 -10.41 10.38
CA GLY A 75 -4.11 -10.94 9.45
C GLY A 75 -3.10 -9.87 9.05
N TYR A 76 -1.84 -10.26 8.86
CA TYR A 76 -0.83 -9.47 8.16
C TYR A 76 -0.40 -10.20 6.91
N VAL A 77 -0.34 -9.50 5.78
CA VAL A 77 0.07 -10.10 4.50
C VAL A 77 1.20 -9.28 3.91
N THR A 78 2.28 -9.94 3.48
CA THR A 78 3.39 -9.28 2.79
C THR A 78 3.49 -9.82 1.37
N ILE A 79 3.20 -8.96 0.39
CA ILE A 79 3.28 -9.28 -1.04
C ILE A 79 4.58 -8.68 -1.59
N PRO A 80 5.51 -9.47 -2.17
CA PRO A 80 6.75 -8.93 -2.73
C PRO A 80 6.48 -7.88 -3.81
N ALA A 81 7.25 -6.78 -3.84
CA ALA A 81 7.15 -5.78 -4.92
C ALA A 81 7.57 -6.34 -6.29
N THR A 82 8.28 -7.48 -6.31
CA THR A 82 8.66 -8.23 -7.51
C THR A 82 7.54 -9.09 -8.09
N SER A 83 6.45 -9.29 -7.36
CA SER A 83 5.31 -10.09 -7.83
C SER A 83 4.73 -9.52 -9.12
N ALA A 84 4.27 -10.40 -10.02
CA ALA A 84 3.71 -9.96 -11.30
C ALA A 84 2.46 -9.07 -11.11
N ASN A 85 1.66 -9.38 -10.09
CA ASN A 85 0.40 -8.73 -9.80
C ASN A 85 0.36 -8.16 -8.38
N LEU A 86 -0.30 -7.02 -8.23
CA LEU A 86 -0.93 -6.64 -6.97
C LEU A 86 -2.34 -7.23 -6.90
N ILE A 87 -2.94 -7.27 -5.70
CA ILE A 87 -4.29 -7.79 -5.49
C ILE A 87 -5.25 -6.63 -5.32
N GLU A 88 -6.34 -6.60 -6.10
CA GLU A 88 -7.33 -5.52 -6.01
C GLU A 88 -8.08 -5.57 -4.67
N SER A 89 -8.07 -4.46 -3.93
CA SER A 89 -8.56 -4.38 -2.54
C SER A 89 -10.01 -4.83 -2.34
N LYS A 90 -10.94 -4.48 -3.23
CA LYS A 90 -12.35 -4.90 -3.11
C LYS A 90 -12.49 -6.40 -3.35
N SER A 91 -11.79 -6.95 -4.34
CA SER A 91 -11.74 -8.39 -4.62
C SER A 91 -11.20 -9.17 -3.42
N PHE A 92 -10.13 -8.65 -2.79
CA PHE A 92 -9.54 -9.25 -1.60
C PHE A 92 -10.52 -9.24 -0.42
N LYS A 93 -11.24 -8.12 -0.20
CA LYS A 93 -12.32 -8.06 0.79
C LYS A 93 -13.39 -9.13 0.55
N LEU A 94 -13.84 -9.29 -0.70
CA LEU A 94 -14.90 -10.25 -1.03
C LEU A 94 -14.43 -11.69 -0.84
N TYR A 95 -13.19 -11.98 -1.23
CA TYR A 95 -12.52 -13.24 -0.93
C TYR A 95 -12.51 -13.53 0.57
N LEU A 96 -12.07 -12.59 1.41
CA LEU A 96 -12.10 -12.78 2.87
C LEU A 96 -13.52 -12.98 3.41
N ASN A 97 -14.51 -12.26 2.89
CA ASN A 97 -15.89 -12.45 3.33
C ASN A 97 -16.43 -13.86 3.01
N SER A 98 -15.89 -14.54 2.00
CA SER A 98 -16.24 -15.92 1.69
C SER A 98 -15.84 -16.91 2.81
N PHE A 99 -14.93 -16.51 3.71
CA PHE A 99 -14.52 -17.31 4.86
C PHE A 99 -15.55 -17.26 6.00
N ASN A 100 -16.33 -16.18 6.11
CA ASN A 100 -17.18 -15.88 7.27
C ASN A 100 -18.15 -17.01 7.63
N GLN A 101 -18.70 -17.71 6.63
CA GLN A 101 -19.62 -18.84 6.80
C GLN A 101 -19.00 -20.20 6.48
N THR A 102 -17.69 -20.24 6.24
CA THR A 102 -16.95 -21.45 5.90
C THR A 102 -16.33 -22.07 7.14
N LYS A 103 -16.47 -23.40 7.26
CA LYS A 103 -15.83 -24.18 8.33
C LYS A 103 -14.41 -24.56 7.93
N PHE A 104 -13.46 -24.21 8.78
CA PHE A 104 -12.08 -24.70 8.72
C PHE A 104 -11.79 -25.57 9.95
N ALA A 105 -10.97 -26.59 9.77
CA ALA A 105 -10.56 -27.53 10.81
C ALA A 105 -9.67 -26.87 11.87
N SER A 106 -8.83 -25.91 11.46
CA SER A 106 -7.87 -25.21 12.33
C SER A 106 -7.54 -23.80 11.82
N TRP A 107 -6.84 -23.03 12.65
CA TRP A 107 -6.23 -21.75 12.24
C TRP A 107 -5.13 -21.95 11.18
N GLU A 108 -4.39 -23.05 11.28
CA GLU A 108 -3.36 -23.44 10.29
C GLU A 108 -3.96 -23.60 8.89
N GLU A 109 -5.13 -24.23 8.78
CA GLU A 109 -5.79 -24.41 7.48
C GLU A 109 -6.20 -23.07 6.85
N VAL A 110 -6.66 -22.10 7.68
CA VAL A 110 -6.95 -20.73 7.21
C VAL A 110 -5.69 -20.05 6.73
N HIS A 111 -4.59 -20.14 7.49
CA HIS A 111 -3.29 -19.61 7.11
C HIS A 111 -2.82 -20.19 5.77
N ASP A 112 -2.79 -21.52 5.63
CA ASP A 112 -2.30 -22.19 4.43
C ASP A 112 -3.15 -21.89 3.20
N THR A 113 -4.46 -21.75 3.39
CA THR A 113 -5.40 -21.31 2.34
C THR A 113 -5.06 -19.90 1.87
N LEU A 114 -4.91 -18.94 2.80
CA LEU A 114 -4.54 -17.56 2.48
C LEU A 114 -3.18 -17.50 1.76
N VAL A 115 -2.16 -18.20 2.25
CA VAL A 115 -0.83 -18.23 1.62
C VAL A 115 -0.93 -18.75 0.20
N THR A 116 -1.63 -19.87 -0.01
CA THR A 116 -1.77 -20.50 -1.33
C THR A 116 -2.48 -19.59 -2.32
N ASP A 117 -3.66 -19.08 -1.96
CA ASP A 117 -4.50 -18.32 -2.89
C ASP A 117 -3.90 -16.96 -3.22
N LEU A 118 -3.35 -16.27 -2.22
CA LEU A 118 -2.73 -14.95 -2.41
C LEU A 118 -1.43 -15.06 -3.20
N SER A 119 -0.64 -16.12 -2.98
CA SER A 119 0.56 -16.38 -3.80
C SER A 119 0.19 -16.66 -5.26
N ASN A 120 -0.85 -17.46 -5.49
CA ASN A 120 -1.35 -17.73 -6.84
C ASN A 120 -1.87 -16.46 -7.53
N CYS A 121 -2.55 -15.58 -6.80
CA CYS A 121 -3.04 -14.30 -7.33
C CYS A 121 -1.88 -13.34 -7.65
N ALA A 122 -0.93 -13.17 -6.73
CA ALA A 122 0.22 -12.29 -6.89
C ALA A 122 1.21 -12.79 -7.96
N GLY A 123 1.31 -14.11 -8.15
CA GLY A 123 2.29 -14.74 -9.04
C GLY A 123 3.68 -14.90 -8.40
N GLU A 124 3.78 -14.74 -7.08
CA GLU A 124 4.98 -14.94 -6.27
C GLU A 124 4.57 -15.35 -4.86
N ALA A 125 5.46 -16.00 -4.10
CA ALA A 125 5.19 -16.40 -2.72
C ALA A 125 4.85 -15.19 -1.83
N VAL A 126 3.71 -15.27 -1.14
CA VAL A 126 3.21 -14.27 -0.20
C VAL A 126 3.36 -14.79 1.22
N SER A 127 3.77 -13.92 2.15
CA SER A 127 3.79 -14.24 3.59
C SER A 127 2.49 -13.83 4.26
N VAL A 128 1.97 -14.67 5.15
CA VAL A 128 0.76 -14.40 5.94
C VAL A 128 1.05 -14.67 7.42
N GLU A 129 0.63 -13.77 8.30
CA GLU A 129 0.57 -14.00 9.74
C GLU A 129 -0.87 -13.83 10.22
N ILE A 130 -1.34 -14.68 11.13
CA ILE A 130 -2.68 -14.59 11.72
C ILE A 130 -2.53 -14.51 13.24
N HIS A 131 -3.07 -13.44 13.83
CA HIS A 131 -2.95 -13.15 15.26
C HIS A 131 -4.31 -13.12 15.93
N SER A 132 -4.37 -13.56 17.19
CA SER A 132 -5.57 -13.41 18.01
C SER A 132 -5.80 -11.94 18.31
N VAL A 133 -7.06 -11.52 18.46
CA VAL A 133 -7.39 -10.15 18.87
C VAL A 133 -6.77 -9.77 20.22
N ASP A 134 -6.51 -10.76 21.08
CA ASP A 134 -5.90 -10.55 22.40
C ASP A 134 -4.43 -10.11 22.31
N ASP A 135 -3.72 -10.49 21.22
CA ASP A 135 -2.31 -10.14 20.99
C ASP A 135 -2.12 -8.61 20.85
N PHE A 136 -3.21 -7.88 20.59
CA PHE A 136 -3.23 -6.43 20.36
C PHE A 136 -3.56 -5.61 21.62
N THR A 137 -3.92 -6.25 22.75
CA THR A 137 -4.49 -5.60 23.94
C THR A 137 -3.60 -4.49 24.52
N HIS A 138 -2.29 -4.61 24.39
CA HIS A 138 -1.31 -3.65 24.90
C HIS A 138 -0.49 -2.96 23.80
N GLN A 139 -0.89 -3.14 22.55
CA GLN A 139 -0.19 -2.55 21.42
C GLN A 139 -0.44 -1.05 21.38
N ARG A 140 0.64 -0.28 21.25
CA ARG A 140 0.56 1.18 21.14
C ARG A 140 0.27 1.59 19.71
N ILE A 141 -0.40 2.73 19.57
CA ILE A 141 -0.43 3.48 18.33
C ILE A 141 0.93 4.19 18.19
N VAL A 142 1.53 4.13 17.01
CA VAL A 142 2.82 4.77 16.71
C VAL A 142 2.68 5.94 15.75
N SER A 143 3.72 6.76 15.67
CA SER A 143 3.93 7.69 14.57
C SER A 143 5.06 7.18 13.67
N MET A 144 5.30 7.90 12.57
CA MET A 144 6.50 7.71 11.74
C MET A 144 7.73 8.32 12.42
N GLU A 145 8.90 7.83 12.04
CA GLU A 145 10.18 8.27 12.58
C GLU A 145 10.65 9.59 11.93
N GLY A 146 11.66 10.21 12.52
CA GLY A 146 12.30 11.40 11.95
C GLY A 146 11.47 12.68 12.05
N THR A 147 11.78 13.65 11.17
CA THR A 147 11.23 15.01 11.23
C THR A 147 9.89 15.09 10.49
N CYS A 148 8.83 15.55 11.18
CA CYS A 148 7.55 15.85 10.54
C CYS A 148 7.66 17.11 9.67
N LEU A 149 7.25 17.01 8.40
CA LEU A 149 7.29 18.13 7.45
C LEU A 149 6.08 19.06 7.54
N ASP A 150 5.03 18.67 8.26
CA ASP A 150 3.69 19.24 8.07
C ASP A 150 3.49 20.65 8.67
N ASP A 151 4.29 21.03 9.67
CA ASP A 151 4.17 22.31 10.39
C ASP A 151 5.02 23.41 9.72
N GLN A 152 4.63 23.78 8.49
CA GLN A 152 5.27 24.83 7.70
C GLN A 152 4.27 25.97 7.42
N ASP A 153 4.70 27.22 7.65
CA ASP A 153 3.93 28.42 7.35
C ASP A 153 4.05 28.77 5.84
N ILE A 154 3.35 28.00 5.00
CA ILE A 154 3.37 28.13 3.55
C ILE A 154 1.97 28.18 2.95
N GLU A 155 1.79 28.97 1.89
CA GLU A 155 0.54 29.02 1.13
C GLU A 155 0.54 27.98 0.00
N VAL A 156 -0.55 27.21 -0.14
CA VAL A 156 -0.74 26.22 -1.22
C VAL A 156 -2.03 26.52 -2.00
N ASN A 157 -1.86 26.97 -3.24
CA ASN A 157 -2.96 27.39 -4.11
C ASN A 157 -3.23 26.43 -5.29
N HIS A 158 -2.41 25.41 -5.47
CA HIS A 158 -2.52 24.43 -6.55
C HIS A 158 -2.39 23.01 -5.99
N TYR A 159 -3.30 22.11 -6.39
CA TYR A 159 -3.41 20.72 -5.90
C TYR A 159 -3.33 19.68 -7.02
N GLN A 160 -2.97 20.13 -8.23
CA GLN A 160 -2.70 19.26 -9.35
C GLN A 160 -1.30 18.66 -9.18
N PHE A 161 -1.16 17.39 -9.54
CA PHE A 161 0.11 16.69 -9.43
C PHE A 161 1.20 17.38 -10.26
N ASP A 162 2.36 17.62 -9.64
CA ASP A 162 3.52 18.25 -10.28
C ASP A 162 4.83 17.67 -9.72
N ASP A 163 5.46 16.76 -10.47
CA ASP A 163 6.76 16.17 -10.14
C ASP A 163 7.90 17.19 -10.22
N THR A 164 7.72 18.27 -10.98
CA THR A 164 8.75 19.29 -11.19
C THR A 164 8.97 20.16 -9.96
N LEU A 165 8.09 20.08 -8.95
CA LEU A 165 8.31 20.67 -7.62
C LEU A 165 9.59 20.15 -6.95
N LEU A 166 10.06 18.95 -7.31
CA LEU A 166 11.33 18.40 -6.83
C LEU A 166 12.56 18.88 -7.63
N ARG A 167 12.38 19.57 -8.76
CA ARG A 167 13.50 20.04 -9.58
C ARG A 167 14.34 21.07 -8.82
N ASN A 168 15.65 20.84 -8.78
CA ASN A 168 16.59 21.69 -8.03
C ASN A 168 16.21 21.86 -6.55
N SER A 169 15.54 20.86 -5.97
CA SER A 169 15.11 20.88 -4.57
C SER A 169 16.20 20.44 -3.60
N THR A 170 17.42 20.15 -4.05
CA THR A 170 18.52 19.73 -3.18
C THR A 170 19.50 20.86 -2.91
N VAL A 171 20.06 20.87 -1.70
CA VAL A 171 21.20 21.71 -1.33
C VAL A 171 22.48 20.88 -1.30
N ASP A 172 23.62 21.50 -1.58
CA ASP A 172 24.92 20.83 -1.68
C ASP A 172 25.52 20.50 -0.30
N ILE A 173 24.74 19.79 0.51
CA ILE A 173 25.07 19.32 1.86
C ILE A 173 24.62 17.86 1.92
N ASN A 174 25.55 16.94 2.13
CA ASN A 174 25.20 15.53 2.30
C ASN A 174 24.67 15.27 3.72
N VAL A 175 23.56 14.52 3.80
CA VAL A 175 22.90 14.14 5.04
C VAL A 175 22.44 12.69 4.97
N GLN A 176 22.24 12.09 6.14
CA GLN A 176 21.38 10.93 6.32
C GLN A 176 20.18 11.43 7.13
N GLU A 177 18.99 11.42 6.52
CA GLU A 177 17.81 12.05 7.10
C GLU A 177 16.58 11.14 6.93
N THR A 178 15.76 11.10 7.97
CA THR A 178 14.40 10.57 7.92
C THR A 178 13.43 11.72 8.13
N VAL A 179 12.47 11.86 7.21
CA VAL A 179 11.38 12.82 7.28
C VAL A 179 10.05 12.10 7.06
N HIS A 180 8.95 12.67 7.53
CA HIS A 180 7.62 12.14 7.26
C HIS A 180 6.57 13.23 7.10
N SER A 181 5.45 12.86 6.50
CA SER A 181 4.26 13.70 6.39
C SER A 181 3.00 12.88 6.62
N HIS A 182 2.03 13.45 7.33
CA HIS A 182 0.68 12.91 7.51
C HIS A 182 -0.32 13.50 6.51
N LEU A 183 0.14 14.36 5.59
CA LEU A 183 -0.69 15.10 4.63
C LEU A 183 -0.86 14.40 3.28
N LEU A 184 -0.29 13.20 3.11
CA LEU A 184 -0.48 12.41 1.90
C LEU A 184 -1.96 12.06 1.73
N LYS A 185 -2.52 12.54 0.64
CA LYS A 185 -3.86 12.20 0.16
C LYS A 185 -3.79 12.01 -1.34
N SER A 186 -4.47 10.98 -1.84
CA SER A 186 -4.75 10.79 -3.26
C SER A 186 -6.23 10.45 -3.44
N ASN A 187 -6.63 10.05 -4.64
CA ASN A 187 -7.96 9.56 -4.94
C ASN A 187 -7.85 8.15 -5.53
N CYS A 188 -8.75 7.26 -5.11
CA CYS A 188 -8.79 5.92 -5.64
C CYS A 188 -9.23 5.96 -7.10
N LEU A 189 -8.38 5.41 -7.96
CA LEU A 189 -8.52 5.40 -9.42
C LEU A 189 -9.82 4.80 -9.96
N ILE A 190 -10.48 3.95 -9.15
CA ILE A 190 -11.72 3.25 -9.53
C ILE A 190 -12.96 3.96 -8.98
N THR A 191 -12.89 4.47 -7.75
CA THR A 191 -14.07 4.97 -7.01
C THR A 191 -14.11 6.49 -6.87
N ASN A 192 -13.01 7.18 -7.19
CA ASN A 192 -12.74 8.59 -6.88
C ASN A 192 -12.89 8.96 -5.40
N GLN A 193 -13.01 7.98 -4.51
CA GLN A 193 -13.04 8.23 -3.07
C GLN A 193 -11.64 8.64 -2.59
N PRO A 194 -11.54 9.48 -1.55
CA PRO A 194 -10.26 9.95 -1.04
C PRO A 194 -9.46 8.82 -0.37
N ASP A 195 -8.17 8.78 -0.64
CA ASP A 195 -7.19 7.95 0.04
C ASP A 195 -6.38 8.80 1.00
N TRP A 196 -6.19 8.29 2.22
CA TRP A 196 -5.46 8.99 3.27
C TRP A 196 -4.27 8.16 3.70
N GLY A 197 -3.10 8.78 3.78
CA GLY A 197 -1.88 8.12 4.20
C GLY A 197 -0.99 9.02 5.02
N SER A 198 -0.02 8.39 5.68
CA SER A 198 1.22 9.05 6.06
C SER A 198 2.35 8.43 5.23
N VAL A 199 3.40 9.19 4.95
CA VAL A 199 4.58 8.72 4.21
C VAL A 199 5.85 9.08 4.97
N GLU A 200 6.73 8.11 5.13
CA GLU A 200 8.08 8.24 5.69
C GLU A 200 9.09 8.08 4.56
N ILE A 201 10.07 8.99 4.52
CA ILE A 201 11.12 9.05 3.52
C ILE A 201 12.45 9.08 4.27
N THR A 202 13.20 8.00 4.17
CA THR A 202 14.56 7.89 4.70
C THR A 202 15.55 7.87 3.56
N TYR A 203 16.53 8.76 3.58
CA TYR A 203 17.50 8.87 2.49
C TYR A 203 18.91 9.24 2.97
N GLU A 204 19.90 8.89 2.16
CA GLU A 204 21.29 9.32 2.28
C GLU A 204 21.69 10.01 0.98
N GLY A 205 22.16 11.25 1.05
CA GLY A 205 22.52 12.04 -0.14
C GLY A 205 22.41 13.54 0.10
N LYS A 206 22.26 14.32 -0.98
CA LYS A 206 22.08 15.77 -0.89
C LYS A 206 20.78 16.12 -0.16
N LYS A 207 20.85 17.01 0.82
CA LYS A 207 19.69 17.40 1.63
C LYS A 207 18.58 17.96 0.75
N ILE A 208 17.40 17.38 0.87
CA ILE A 208 16.19 17.77 0.15
C ILE A 208 15.54 18.96 0.88
N ASN A 209 15.08 19.95 0.12
CA ASN A 209 14.34 21.09 0.63
C ASN A 209 12.96 20.63 1.12
N HIS A 210 12.71 20.82 2.41
CA HIS A 210 11.50 20.34 3.09
C HIS A 210 10.21 20.99 2.58
N GLU A 211 10.25 22.25 2.15
CA GLU A 211 9.08 22.91 1.56
C GLU A 211 8.75 22.31 0.18
N ALA A 212 9.75 22.15 -0.68
CA ALA A 212 9.58 21.54 -2.00
C ALA A 212 9.04 20.11 -1.90
N LEU A 213 9.58 19.33 -0.97
CA LEU A 213 9.11 17.96 -0.71
C LEU A 213 7.68 17.93 -0.18
N LEU A 214 7.32 18.82 0.75
CA LEU A 214 5.96 18.92 1.25
C LEU A 214 4.97 19.32 0.15
N ARG A 215 5.31 20.33 -0.67
CA ARG A 215 4.48 20.76 -1.81
C ARG A 215 4.28 19.63 -2.81
N TYR A 216 5.34 18.86 -3.10
CA TYR A 216 5.27 17.66 -3.93
C TYR A 216 4.30 16.63 -3.36
N ILE A 217 4.40 16.28 -2.06
CA ILE A 217 3.49 15.35 -1.38
C ILE A 217 2.03 15.86 -1.45
N VAL A 218 1.81 17.16 -1.22
CA VAL A 218 0.47 17.77 -1.27
C VAL A 218 -0.09 17.81 -2.70
N SER A 219 0.75 17.82 -3.75
CA SER A 219 0.31 17.81 -5.15
C SER A 219 -0.46 16.52 -5.53
N PHE A 220 -0.31 15.44 -4.76
CA PHE A 220 -1.09 14.20 -4.95
C PHE A 220 -2.58 14.35 -4.59
N ARG A 221 -2.99 15.44 -3.92
CA ARG A 221 -4.30 15.58 -3.29
C ARG A 221 -5.49 15.29 -4.20
N GLU A 222 -5.40 15.65 -5.48
CA GLU A 222 -6.44 15.41 -6.49
C GLU A 222 -6.06 14.31 -7.49
N HIS A 223 -4.88 13.71 -7.34
CA HIS A 223 -4.34 12.72 -8.26
C HIS A 223 -4.95 11.33 -8.03
N ASN A 224 -5.20 10.61 -9.13
CA ASN A 224 -5.85 9.31 -9.10
C ASN A 224 -4.82 8.19 -9.25
N GLU A 225 -4.53 7.43 -8.20
CA GLU A 225 -3.58 6.30 -8.23
C GLU A 225 -3.95 5.21 -7.22
N PHE A 226 -3.41 4.01 -7.42
CA PHE A 226 -3.33 3.01 -6.36
C PHE A 226 -2.25 3.37 -5.35
N HIS A 227 -2.36 2.85 -4.13
CA HIS A 227 -1.43 3.16 -3.03
C HIS A 227 -0.01 2.73 -3.40
N GLU A 228 0.13 1.54 -3.97
CA GLU A 228 1.38 0.94 -4.44
C GLU A 228 2.03 1.80 -5.53
N GLN A 229 1.24 2.26 -6.51
CA GLN A 229 1.74 3.12 -7.59
C GLN A 229 2.18 4.48 -7.07
N CYS A 230 1.43 5.08 -6.14
CA CYS A 230 1.78 6.36 -5.53
C CYS A 230 3.14 6.29 -4.82
N VAL A 231 3.42 5.22 -4.07
CA VAL A 231 4.72 5.03 -3.41
C VAL A 231 5.84 4.77 -4.42
N GLU A 232 5.58 3.95 -5.45
CA GLU A 232 6.56 3.72 -6.53
C GLU A 232 6.90 5.04 -7.26
N ARG A 233 5.91 5.92 -7.48
CA ARG A 233 6.11 7.25 -8.07
C ARG A 233 6.92 8.16 -7.15
N ILE A 234 6.58 8.26 -5.87
CA ILE A 234 7.35 9.07 -4.90
C ILE A 234 8.81 8.62 -4.91
N PHE A 235 9.05 7.30 -4.91
CA PHE A 235 10.39 6.76 -4.98
C PHE A 235 11.13 7.16 -6.27
N THR A 236 10.52 6.96 -7.44
CA THR A 236 11.19 7.26 -8.72
C THR A 236 11.41 8.75 -8.96
N ASP A 237 10.46 9.60 -8.56
CA ASP A 237 10.59 11.04 -8.69
C ASP A 237 11.72 11.57 -7.79
N ILE A 238 11.80 11.11 -6.53
CA ILE A 238 12.91 11.48 -5.64
C ILE A 238 14.24 10.96 -6.19
N MET A 239 14.31 9.72 -6.68
CA MET A 239 15.54 9.20 -7.31
C MET A 239 15.96 10.04 -8.51
N ARG A 240 15.01 10.45 -9.35
CA ARG A 240 15.27 11.21 -10.58
C ARG A 240 15.71 12.64 -10.28
N TYR A 241 15.01 13.35 -9.40
CA TYR A 241 15.22 14.78 -9.17
C TYR A 241 16.23 15.09 -8.06
N CYS A 242 16.30 14.24 -7.04
CA CYS A 242 17.17 14.44 -5.88
C CYS A 242 18.43 13.58 -5.91
N SER A 243 18.39 12.45 -6.63
CA SER A 243 19.50 11.50 -6.81
C SER A 243 20.22 11.14 -5.49
N PRO A 244 19.50 10.71 -4.43
CA PRO A 244 20.14 10.21 -3.24
C PRO A 244 20.92 8.92 -3.52
N GLU A 245 21.93 8.63 -2.71
CA GLU A 245 22.69 7.38 -2.76
C GLU A 245 21.87 6.21 -2.22
N LYS A 246 21.02 6.47 -1.23
CA LYS A 246 20.07 5.52 -0.65
C LYS A 246 18.71 6.16 -0.47
N LEU A 247 17.65 5.41 -0.71
CA LEU A 247 16.28 5.88 -0.54
C LEU A 247 15.40 4.74 -0.04
N THR A 248 14.58 5.04 0.95
CA THR A 248 13.43 4.24 1.37
C THR A 248 12.21 5.13 1.46
N VAL A 249 11.13 4.72 0.80
CA VAL A 249 9.81 5.36 0.88
C VAL A 249 8.84 4.34 1.43
N TYR A 250 8.19 4.67 2.55
CA TYR A 250 7.22 3.82 3.20
C TYR A 250 5.94 4.59 3.49
N ALA A 251 4.84 4.22 2.86
CA ALA A 251 3.54 4.82 3.15
C ALA A 251 2.66 3.86 3.95
N ARG A 252 1.85 4.43 4.85
CA ARG A 252 0.85 3.70 5.64
C ARG A 252 -0.50 4.35 5.42
N TYR A 253 -1.37 3.68 4.66
CA TYR A 253 -2.70 4.19 4.32
C TYR A 253 -3.75 3.74 5.33
N THR A 254 -4.83 4.52 5.42
CA THR A 254 -6.02 4.14 6.19
C THR A 254 -6.78 3.04 5.48
N ARG A 255 -7.45 2.17 6.25
CA ARG A 255 -8.18 1.03 5.66
C ARG A 255 -9.33 1.45 4.74
N ARG A 256 -9.60 0.61 3.74
CA ARG A 256 -10.86 0.58 2.97
C ARG A 256 -11.52 -0.76 3.12
N GLY A 257 -12.75 -0.74 3.63
CA GLY A 257 -13.56 -1.95 3.76
C GLY A 257 -12.91 -3.08 4.57
N GLY A 258 -12.17 -2.74 5.62
CA GLY A 258 -11.56 -3.70 6.54
C GLY A 258 -10.09 -4.04 6.25
N LEU A 259 -9.51 -3.54 5.15
CA LEU A 259 -8.12 -3.79 4.76
C LEU A 259 -7.35 -2.49 4.58
N ASP A 260 -6.13 -2.40 5.11
CA ASP A 260 -5.17 -1.35 4.74
C ASP A 260 -4.00 -1.88 3.90
N ILE A 261 -3.31 -0.97 3.23
CA ILE A 261 -2.13 -1.26 2.39
C ILE A 261 -1.02 -0.30 2.81
N ASN A 262 0.18 -0.85 3.00
CA ASN A 262 1.35 -0.12 3.46
C ASN A 262 2.52 -0.44 2.51
N PRO A 263 2.60 0.21 1.33
CA PRO A 263 3.65 -0.07 0.37
C PRO A 263 5.00 0.46 0.86
N PHE A 264 6.02 -0.41 0.78
CA PHE A 264 7.40 -0.14 1.14
C PHE A 264 8.29 -0.32 -0.10
N ARG A 265 9.11 0.68 -0.43
CA ARG A 265 10.07 0.65 -1.54
C ARG A 265 11.42 1.17 -1.08
N SER A 266 12.51 0.46 -1.37
CA SER A 266 13.86 0.82 -0.91
C SER A 266 14.94 0.47 -1.94
N THR A 267 16.02 1.23 -1.96
CA THR A 267 17.27 0.86 -2.66
C THR A 267 18.03 -0.26 -1.95
N GLU A 268 17.78 -0.47 -0.65
CA GLU A 268 18.44 -1.48 0.17
C GLU A 268 17.49 -2.64 0.50
N SER A 269 18.06 -3.80 0.86
CA SER A 269 17.31 -4.96 1.34
C SER A 269 16.81 -4.74 2.76
N ALA A 270 15.91 -3.77 2.92
CA ALA A 270 15.25 -3.43 4.17
C ALA A 270 13.82 -3.97 4.17
N THR A 271 13.32 -4.28 5.37
CA THR A 271 11.91 -4.55 5.62
C THR A 271 11.41 -3.58 6.69
N PRO A 272 10.11 -3.22 6.69
CA PRO A 272 9.53 -2.47 7.80
C PRO A 272 9.87 -3.12 9.15
N SER A 273 10.26 -2.31 10.14
CA SER A 273 10.75 -2.80 11.43
C SER A 273 9.66 -3.43 12.31
N ASN A 274 8.39 -3.12 12.06
CA ASN A 274 7.22 -3.70 12.72
C ASN A 274 5.91 -3.39 11.97
N TRP A 275 4.84 -4.06 12.40
CA TRP A 275 3.48 -3.91 11.86
C TRP A 275 2.59 -2.97 12.71
N LEU A 276 3.16 -2.13 13.57
CA LEU A 276 2.39 -1.28 14.50
C LEU A 276 1.56 -0.24 13.74
N ARG A 277 0.27 -0.13 14.09
CA ARG A 277 -0.64 0.80 13.42
C ARG A 277 -0.40 2.26 13.82
N MET A 278 -0.57 3.16 12.87
CA MET A 278 -0.68 4.59 13.09
C MET A 278 -2.08 5.01 13.53
N ALA A 279 -2.22 6.26 13.98
CA ALA A 279 -3.45 6.74 14.63
C ALA A 279 -4.72 6.69 13.76
N ARG A 280 -4.58 6.77 12.43
CA ARG A 280 -5.71 6.81 11.48
C ARG A 280 -5.99 5.48 10.78
N GLN A 281 -5.16 4.45 10.96
CA GLN A 281 -5.25 3.18 10.23
C GLN A 281 -6.45 2.33 10.63
#